data_AF-A0A819GAS8-F1
#
_entry.id   AF-A0A819GAS8-F1
#
_cell.length_a   1.000
_cell.length_b   1.000
_cell.length_c   1.000
_cell.angle_alpha   90.00
_cell.angle_beta   90.00
_cell.angle_gamma   90.00
#
_symmetry.space_group_name_H-M   'P 1'
#
loop_
_entity.id
_entity.type
_entity.pdbx_description
1 polymer ?
#
loop_
_entity_poly.entity_id
_entity_poly.type
_entity_poly.pdbx_seq_one_letter_code
_entity_poly.pdbx_strand_id
1 'polypeptide(L)'
;MNEIFYLGTRSPILAYKKIETLLQQYNTSAKHDKIAILDHIAKAYHPDQEEVTSQIQRMTSSDFVKNCERIHTCTEPKYAQLFRLIGRQPDGVRSLVHLRADLLRFLPEMDSPDYAKRMSDNLQDLLATWFTTGLLKVDRITWQSPCEIVQRISEYEAVHPIRTWTDLKQRLGPYRRCFAYTHHMMPNDPLVILHVALMDDISDSIQTILKRVSPTSNKSEEIQKENESLINSAIFYSISSTQAGLKGIELGNSLIKRCVRQLQVEHPQLAKFSSLSPIPDFRKWLMEELNSSSTSLISSETRSWLNSFLTSATTWHLDEE
;
A
#
# COMPACT_ATOMS: atom_id res chain seq x y z
N MET A 1 14.67 25.75 -6.92
CA MET A 1 15.16 24.60 -6.12
C MET A 1 16.56 24.84 -5.53
N ASN A 2 17.55 25.35 -6.29
CA ASN A 2 18.89 25.68 -5.75
C ASN A 2 18.87 26.52 -4.46
N GLU A 3 17.97 27.51 -4.38
CA GLU A 3 17.79 28.31 -3.16
C GLU A 3 17.22 27.50 -1.98
N ILE A 4 16.41 26.46 -2.21
CA ILE A 4 15.89 25.59 -1.14
C ILE A 4 17.05 24.87 -0.44
N PHE A 5 17.99 24.34 -1.22
CA PHE A 5 19.18 23.66 -0.68
C PHE A 5 20.08 24.61 0.10
N TYR A 6 20.28 25.83 -0.43
CA TYR A 6 21.07 26.86 0.22
C TYR A 6 20.40 27.38 1.52
N LEU A 7 19.08 27.51 1.53
CA LEU A 7 18.32 28.05 2.66
C LEU A 7 17.99 26.99 3.72
N GLY A 8 17.93 25.71 3.37
CA GLY A 8 17.51 24.63 4.29
C GLY A 8 18.34 24.52 5.57
N THR A 9 19.58 25.02 5.57
CA THR A 9 20.46 25.08 6.76
C THR A 9 20.58 26.47 7.37
N ARG A 10 20.25 27.54 6.64
CA ARG A 10 20.49 28.95 7.03
C ARG A 10 19.23 29.72 7.42
N SER A 11 18.10 29.40 6.82
CA SER A 11 16.80 30.02 7.13
C SER A 11 15.67 29.01 6.87
N PRO A 12 15.32 28.19 7.90
CA PRO A 12 14.31 27.16 7.77
C PRO A 12 12.95 27.71 7.30
N ILE A 13 12.55 28.88 7.81
CA ILE A 13 11.26 29.51 7.48
C ILE A 13 11.17 29.88 6.00
N LEU A 14 12.24 30.43 5.42
CA LEU A 14 12.25 30.77 3.99
C LEU A 14 12.31 29.53 3.10
N ALA A 15 13.05 28.49 3.54
CA ALA A 15 13.05 27.21 2.85
C ALA A 15 11.64 26.59 2.83
N TYR A 16 10.90 26.69 3.94
CA TYR A 16 9.55 26.14 4.07
C TYR A 16 8.58 26.79 3.08
N LYS A 17 8.55 28.13 3.01
CA LYS A 17 7.71 28.85 2.03
C LYS A 17 8.01 28.45 0.58
N LYS A 18 9.29 28.26 0.24
CA LYS A 18 9.69 27.82 -1.11
C LYS A 18 9.28 26.38 -1.41
N ILE A 19 9.35 25.50 -0.42
CA ILE A 19 8.88 24.11 -0.54
C ILE A 19 7.37 24.08 -0.73
N GLU A 20 6.62 24.85 0.07
CA GLU A 20 5.18 24.97 -0.06
C GLU A 20 4.77 25.46 -1.46
N THR A 21 5.45 26.51 -1.96
CA THR A 21 5.25 27.01 -3.34
C THR A 21 5.51 25.93 -4.38
N LEU A 22 6.60 25.16 -4.22
CA LEU A 22 6.95 24.05 -5.13
C LEU A 22 5.88 22.96 -5.12
N LEU A 23 5.41 22.54 -3.93
CA LEU A 23 4.38 21.51 -3.80
C LEU A 23 3.04 21.98 -4.33
N GLN A 24 2.67 23.24 -4.08
CA GLN A 24 1.44 23.82 -4.62
C GLN A 24 1.48 23.87 -6.16
N GLN A 25 2.59 24.37 -6.73
CA GLN A 25 2.79 24.38 -8.17
C GLN A 25 2.66 22.96 -8.73
N TYR A 26 3.41 22.00 -8.17
CA TYR A 26 3.36 20.60 -8.58
C TYR A 26 1.94 20.02 -8.51
N ASN A 27 1.20 20.26 -7.42
CA ASN A 27 -0.15 19.71 -7.24
C ASN A 27 -1.16 20.26 -8.25
N THR A 28 -1.02 21.53 -8.64
CA THR A 28 -1.90 22.19 -9.63
C THR A 28 -1.50 21.95 -11.08
N SER A 29 -0.28 21.44 -11.32
CA SER A 29 0.24 21.18 -12.67
C SER A 29 -0.49 20.03 -13.37
N ALA A 30 -0.60 20.14 -14.70
CA ALA A 30 -1.10 19.09 -15.56
C ALA A 30 -0.13 17.88 -15.57
N LYS A 31 -0.61 16.72 -16.04
CA LYS A 31 0.18 15.48 -16.09
C LYS A 31 1.54 15.68 -16.78
N HIS A 32 1.56 16.29 -17.96
CA HIS A 32 2.78 16.54 -18.73
C HIS A 32 3.79 17.40 -17.95
N ASP A 33 3.32 18.45 -17.27
CA ASP A 33 4.17 19.34 -16.48
C ASP A 33 4.71 18.63 -15.23
N LYS A 34 3.91 17.78 -14.59
CA LYS A 34 4.37 16.94 -13.47
C LYS A 34 5.51 16.01 -13.90
N ILE A 35 5.38 15.37 -15.06
CA ILE A 35 6.41 14.52 -15.65
C ILE A 35 7.69 15.34 -15.86
N ALA A 36 7.59 16.50 -16.53
CA ALA A 36 8.72 17.38 -16.78
C ALA A 36 9.42 17.85 -15.48
N ILE A 37 8.65 18.19 -14.45
CA ILE A 37 9.20 18.56 -13.13
C ILE A 37 9.97 17.39 -12.52
N LEU A 38 9.38 16.19 -12.49
CA LEU A 38 10.02 15.01 -11.90
C LEU A 38 11.28 14.59 -12.68
N ASP A 39 11.24 14.61 -14.01
CA ASP A 39 12.41 14.34 -14.86
C ASP A 39 13.52 15.36 -14.62
N HIS A 40 13.17 16.65 -14.51
CA HIS A 40 14.13 17.69 -14.20
C HIS A 40 14.76 17.47 -12.82
N ILE A 41 13.96 17.12 -11.79
CA ILE A 41 14.49 16.83 -10.45
C ILE A 41 15.45 15.64 -10.49
N ALA A 42 15.04 14.55 -11.13
CA ALA A 42 15.80 13.32 -11.21
C ALA A 42 17.16 13.53 -11.92
N LYS A 43 17.20 14.30 -13.01
CA LYS A 43 18.42 14.60 -13.78
C LYS A 43 19.31 15.62 -13.08
N ALA A 44 18.76 16.79 -12.74
CA ALA A 44 19.56 17.94 -12.32
C ALA A 44 20.11 17.83 -10.89
N TYR A 45 19.50 16.97 -10.06
CA TYR A 45 19.84 16.81 -8.64
C TYR A 45 20.38 15.42 -8.29
N HIS A 46 20.77 14.62 -9.30
CA HIS A 46 21.56 13.41 -9.15
C HIS A 46 23.02 13.73 -8.71
N PRO A 47 23.76 12.79 -8.10
CA PRO A 47 25.19 12.94 -7.86
C PRO A 47 25.97 13.35 -9.11
N ASP A 48 26.90 14.27 -8.91
CA ASP A 48 27.81 14.77 -9.95
C ASP A 48 28.89 13.72 -10.22
N GLN A 49 28.92 13.19 -11.45
CA GLN A 49 29.85 12.15 -11.85
C GLN A 49 31.31 12.60 -11.76
N GLU A 50 31.61 13.86 -12.08
CA GLU A 50 32.99 14.37 -12.04
C GLU A 50 33.47 14.48 -10.60
N GLU A 51 32.63 15.03 -9.71
CA GLU A 51 32.94 15.13 -8.29
C GLU A 51 33.14 13.74 -7.66
N VAL A 52 32.23 12.80 -7.91
CA VAL A 52 32.33 11.42 -7.39
C VAL A 52 33.63 10.75 -7.88
N THR A 53 33.94 10.85 -9.16
CA THR A 53 35.15 10.26 -9.74
C THR A 53 36.41 10.87 -9.12
N SER A 54 36.44 12.18 -8.94
CA SER A 54 37.57 12.88 -8.33
C SER A 54 37.81 12.46 -6.87
N GLN A 55 36.74 12.26 -6.08
CA GLN A 55 36.85 11.82 -4.69
C GLN A 55 37.33 10.38 -4.58
N ILE A 56 36.89 9.50 -5.49
CA ILE A 56 37.38 8.12 -5.58
C ILE A 56 38.88 8.10 -5.91
N GLN A 57 39.34 8.92 -6.87
CA GLN A 57 40.76 9.00 -7.24
C GLN A 57 41.66 9.53 -6.12
N ARG A 58 41.12 10.38 -5.23
CA ARG A 58 41.85 10.93 -4.07
C ARG A 58 41.91 9.98 -2.88
N MET A 59 41.28 8.81 -2.95
CA MET A 59 41.29 7.84 -1.86
C MET A 59 42.70 7.31 -1.62
N THR A 60 43.14 7.40 -0.37
CA THR A 60 44.38 6.80 0.12
C THR A 60 44.08 5.66 1.09
N SER A 61 45.05 4.77 1.32
CA SER A 61 44.95 3.70 2.33
C SER A 61 44.91 4.25 3.76
N SER A 62 45.45 5.45 3.99
CA SER A 62 45.32 6.19 5.24
C SER A 62 43.94 6.85 5.35
N ASP A 63 43.37 6.89 6.56
CA ASP A 63 42.08 7.51 6.91
C ASP A 63 40.85 6.92 6.18
N PHE A 64 40.75 5.58 6.11
CA PHE A 64 39.63 4.85 5.48
C PHE A 64 38.24 5.38 5.86
N VAL A 65 38.00 5.66 7.15
CA VAL A 65 36.70 6.16 7.64
C VAL A 65 36.34 7.53 7.02
N LYS A 66 37.29 8.47 6.94
CA LYS A 66 37.03 9.79 6.33
C LYS A 66 36.81 9.67 4.83
N ASN A 67 37.50 8.74 4.17
CA ASN A 67 37.30 8.48 2.74
C ASN A 67 35.89 7.92 2.50
N CYS A 68 35.41 6.98 3.34
CA CYS A 68 34.04 6.49 3.29
C CYS A 68 33.00 7.62 3.48
N GLU A 69 33.21 8.52 4.44
CA GLU A 69 32.32 9.66 4.69
C GLU A 69 32.26 10.63 3.49
N ARG A 70 33.42 10.95 2.89
CA ARG A 70 33.48 11.79 1.69
C ARG A 70 32.72 11.19 0.51
N ILE A 71 32.93 9.89 0.25
CA ILE A 71 32.22 9.16 -0.82
C ILE A 71 30.73 9.12 -0.54
N HIS A 72 30.34 8.81 0.70
CA HIS A 72 28.93 8.81 1.09
C HIS A 72 28.30 10.19 0.82
N THR A 73 28.98 11.27 1.19
CA THR A 73 28.50 12.63 0.99
C THR A 73 28.39 13.02 -0.49
N CYS A 74 29.39 12.70 -1.32
CA CYS A 74 29.35 13.07 -2.75
C CYS A 74 28.42 12.18 -3.59
N THR A 75 28.17 10.95 -3.15
CA THR A 75 27.22 10.03 -3.79
C THR A 75 25.78 10.21 -3.32
N GLU A 76 25.54 11.05 -2.30
CA GLU A 76 24.19 11.37 -1.87
C GLU A 76 23.52 12.35 -2.87
N PRO A 77 22.37 11.99 -3.46
CA PRO A 77 21.65 12.89 -4.34
C PRO A 77 21.11 14.11 -3.59
N LYS A 78 21.12 15.28 -4.25
CA LYS A 78 20.53 16.50 -3.69
C LYS A 78 19.01 16.34 -3.46
N TYR A 79 18.30 15.57 -4.29
CA TYR A 79 16.88 15.30 -4.05
C TYR A 79 16.62 14.53 -2.74
N ALA A 80 17.57 13.77 -2.19
CA ALA A 80 17.41 13.16 -0.86
C ALA A 80 17.29 14.24 0.24
N GLN A 81 18.11 15.29 0.14
CA GLN A 81 17.99 16.45 1.02
C GLN A 81 16.65 17.16 0.82
N LEU A 82 16.18 17.31 -0.44
CA LEU A 82 14.88 17.89 -0.74
C LEU A 82 13.75 17.11 -0.06
N PHE A 83 13.74 15.77 -0.16
CA PHE A 83 12.74 14.92 0.47
C PHE A 83 12.76 15.05 2.00
N ARG A 84 13.94 15.10 2.61
CA ARG A 84 14.05 15.36 4.06
C ARG A 84 13.51 16.73 4.45
N LEU A 85 13.71 17.77 3.63
CA LEU A 85 13.15 19.10 3.89
C LEU A 85 11.63 19.15 3.68
N ILE A 86 11.11 18.44 2.68
CA ILE A 86 9.67 18.29 2.45
C ILE A 86 9.04 17.57 3.65
N GLY A 87 9.64 16.49 4.15
CA GLY A 87 9.14 15.74 5.29
C GLY A 87 9.02 16.53 6.60
N ARG A 88 9.67 17.70 6.70
CA ARG A 88 9.53 18.63 7.84
C ARG A 88 8.31 19.56 7.74
N GLN A 89 7.66 19.63 6.58
CA GLN A 89 6.44 20.43 6.41
C GLN A 89 5.23 19.76 7.07
N PRO A 90 4.22 20.54 7.47
CA PRO A 90 2.87 20.01 7.64
C PRO A 90 2.45 19.23 6.38
N ASP A 91 1.88 18.03 6.53
CA ASP A 91 1.51 17.12 5.43
C ASP A 91 2.67 16.73 4.47
N GLY A 92 3.92 17.00 4.86
CA GLY A 92 5.10 16.72 4.04
C GLY A 92 5.26 15.23 3.73
N VAL A 93 5.06 14.37 4.73
CA VAL A 93 5.12 12.91 4.57
C VAL A 93 4.06 12.43 3.58
N ARG A 94 2.82 12.92 3.71
CA ARG A 94 1.73 12.60 2.77
C ARG A 94 2.06 13.04 1.34
N SER A 95 2.63 14.24 1.19
CA SER A 95 3.05 14.78 -0.11
C SER A 95 4.10 13.91 -0.77
N LEU A 96 5.06 13.39 0.01
CA LEU A 96 6.10 12.48 -0.48
C LEU A 96 5.55 11.12 -0.90
N VAL A 97 4.57 10.58 -0.18
CA VAL A 97 3.85 9.36 -0.59
C VAL A 97 3.16 9.59 -1.93
N HIS A 98 2.44 10.69 -2.10
CA HIS A 98 1.80 11.03 -3.39
C HIS A 98 2.82 11.27 -4.51
N LEU A 99 3.93 11.94 -4.23
CA LEU A 99 5.01 12.18 -5.19
C LEU A 99 5.62 10.86 -5.66
N ARG A 100 5.87 9.90 -4.74
CA ARG A 100 6.32 8.55 -5.12
C ARG A 100 5.29 7.80 -5.95
N ALA A 101 3.99 7.92 -5.61
CA ALA A 101 2.92 7.30 -6.39
C ALA A 101 2.91 7.83 -7.84
N ASP A 102 3.08 9.14 -8.01
CA ASP A 102 3.20 9.77 -9.31
C ASP A 102 4.45 9.30 -10.07
N LEU A 103 5.61 9.23 -9.41
CA LEU A 103 6.84 8.68 -10.01
C LEU A 103 6.65 7.27 -10.54
N LEU A 104 6.07 6.37 -9.73
CA LEU A 104 5.81 4.99 -10.14
C LEU A 104 4.84 4.91 -11.31
N ARG A 105 3.81 5.79 -11.32
CA ARG A 105 2.81 5.84 -12.38
C ARG A 105 3.38 6.37 -13.69
N PHE A 106 4.21 7.40 -13.62
CA PHE A 106 4.73 8.11 -14.79
C PHE A 106 6.04 7.54 -15.31
N LEU A 107 6.72 6.66 -14.57
CA LEU A 107 7.99 6.06 -14.96
C LEU A 107 8.06 5.59 -16.44
N PRO A 108 7.02 4.95 -17.01
CA PRO A 108 7.06 4.51 -18.42
C PRO A 108 7.01 5.65 -19.45
N GLU A 109 6.58 6.84 -19.05
CA GLU A 109 6.39 8.02 -19.91
C GLU A 109 7.52 9.07 -19.76
N MET A 110 8.49 8.82 -18.87
CA MET A 110 9.58 9.75 -18.56
C MET A 110 10.73 9.65 -19.55
N ASP A 111 11.37 10.79 -19.83
CA ASP A 111 12.52 10.86 -20.75
C ASP A 111 13.77 10.17 -20.18
N SER A 112 13.84 9.99 -18.86
CA SER A 112 15.00 9.38 -18.20
C SER A 112 14.60 8.44 -17.08
N PRO A 113 14.11 7.25 -17.46
CA PRO A 113 13.53 6.29 -16.52
C PRO A 113 14.54 5.79 -15.49
N ASP A 114 15.83 5.66 -15.82
CA ASP A 114 16.85 5.20 -14.88
C ASP A 114 17.09 6.19 -13.73
N TYR A 115 17.19 7.48 -14.05
CA TYR A 115 17.33 8.54 -13.05
C TYR A 115 16.08 8.66 -12.17
N ALA A 116 14.90 8.61 -12.79
CA ALA A 116 13.63 8.65 -12.09
C ALA A 116 13.42 7.43 -11.18
N LYS A 117 13.82 6.24 -11.64
CA LYS A 117 13.81 5.01 -10.83
C LYS A 117 14.74 5.15 -9.63
N ARG A 118 15.97 5.63 -9.83
CA ARG A 118 16.92 5.86 -8.72
C ARG A 118 16.36 6.84 -7.69
N MET A 119 15.69 7.90 -8.14
CA MET A 119 15.01 8.85 -7.26
C MET A 119 13.84 8.21 -6.50
N SER A 120 13.04 7.36 -7.16
CA SER A 120 11.97 6.57 -6.52
C SER A 120 12.51 5.59 -5.46
N ASP A 121 13.64 4.94 -5.73
CA ASP A 121 14.30 4.03 -4.79
C ASP A 121 14.80 4.79 -3.55
N ASN A 122 15.44 5.94 -3.74
CA ASN A 122 15.86 6.79 -2.62
C ASN A 122 14.67 7.24 -1.74
N LEU A 123 13.54 7.57 -2.39
CA LEU A 123 12.32 7.93 -1.69
C LEU A 123 11.68 6.71 -0.98
N GLN A 124 11.80 5.51 -1.56
CA GLN A 124 11.38 4.26 -0.93
C GLN A 124 12.16 4.00 0.37
N ASP A 125 13.49 4.18 0.36
CA ASP A 125 14.33 3.97 1.54
C ASP A 125 13.95 4.92 2.69
N LEU A 126 13.72 6.20 2.34
CA LEU A 126 13.27 7.22 3.31
C LEU A 126 11.90 6.85 3.90
N LEU A 127 10.94 6.50 3.05
CA LEU A 127 9.60 6.12 3.47
C LEU A 127 9.62 4.80 4.27
N ALA A 128 10.46 3.82 3.93
CA ALA A 128 10.59 2.59 4.69
C ALA A 128 11.03 2.84 6.15
N THR A 129 11.92 3.82 6.33
CA THR A 129 12.34 4.27 7.67
C THR A 129 11.17 4.89 8.44
N TRP A 130 10.38 5.77 7.81
CA TRP A 130 9.26 6.46 8.48
C TRP A 130 8.01 5.59 8.69
N PHE A 131 7.77 4.61 7.84
CA PHE A 131 6.61 3.71 7.91
C PHE A 131 6.93 2.35 8.55
N THR A 132 7.98 2.30 9.37
CA THR A 132 8.31 1.11 10.16
C THR A 132 7.17 0.77 11.13
N THR A 133 6.92 -0.52 11.34
CA THR A 133 5.80 -1.04 12.16
C THR A 133 5.67 -0.42 13.57
N GLY A 134 6.77 0.01 14.19
CA GLY A 134 6.77 0.67 15.50
C GLY A 134 6.09 2.05 15.49
N LEU A 135 6.00 2.71 14.34
CA LEU A 135 5.41 4.03 14.15
C LEU A 135 3.97 3.97 13.62
N LEU A 136 3.46 2.76 13.34
CA LEU A 136 2.10 2.54 12.88
C LEU A 136 1.19 2.19 14.05
N LYS A 137 0.02 2.84 14.07
CA LYS A 137 -1.07 2.56 15.01
C LYS A 137 -2.09 1.63 14.35
N VAL A 138 -2.65 0.73 15.15
CA VAL A 138 -3.78 -0.13 14.74
C VAL A 138 -5.02 0.39 15.44
N ASP A 139 -6.01 0.78 14.65
CA ASP A 139 -7.30 1.22 15.17
C ASP A 139 -8.41 0.29 14.70
N ARG A 140 -9.30 -0.08 15.63
CA ARG A 140 -10.56 -0.75 15.29
C ARG A 140 -11.50 0.31 14.73
N ILE A 141 -11.98 0.07 13.51
CA ILE A 141 -12.95 0.91 12.85
C ILE A 141 -14.33 0.31 13.03
N THR A 142 -15.26 1.16 13.44
CA THR A 142 -16.66 0.81 13.74
C THR A 142 -17.59 1.80 13.06
N TRP A 143 -18.89 1.54 13.11
CA TRP A 143 -19.88 2.48 12.60
C TRP A 143 -19.89 3.83 13.34
N GLN A 144 -19.34 3.88 14.55
CA GLN A 144 -19.21 5.09 15.37
C GLN A 144 -17.91 5.88 15.09
N SER A 145 -17.01 5.33 14.26
CA SER A 145 -15.79 6.03 13.88
C SER A 145 -16.09 7.28 13.04
N PRO A 146 -15.18 8.27 12.98
CA PRO A 146 -15.38 9.49 12.21
C PRO A 146 -15.76 9.19 10.75
N CYS A 147 -16.74 9.93 10.21
CA CYS A 147 -17.24 9.71 8.85
C CYS A 147 -16.12 9.76 7.79
N GLU A 148 -15.13 10.63 7.99
CA GLU A 148 -13.99 10.78 7.08
C GLU A 148 -13.21 9.47 6.88
N ILE A 149 -12.84 8.77 7.96
CA ILE A 149 -12.09 7.51 7.84
C ILE A 149 -12.96 6.38 7.29
N VAL A 150 -14.25 6.35 7.65
CA VAL A 150 -15.23 5.37 7.15
C VAL A 150 -15.43 5.53 5.64
N GLN A 151 -15.52 6.77 5.15
CA GLN A 151 -15.58 7.06 3.72
C GLN A 151 -14.31 6.58 3.00
N ARG A 152 -13.11 6.88 3.53
CA ARG A 152 -11.85 6.40 2.94
C ARG A 152 -11.78 4.88 2.87
N ILE A 153 -12.29 4.16 3.88
CA ILE A 153 -12.36 2.70 3.85
C ILE A 153 -13.22 2.20 2.69
N SER A 154 -14.36 2.85 2.44
CA SER A 154 -15.22 2.53 1.30
C SER A 154 -14.53 2.79 -0.03
N GLU A 155 -13.78 3.89 -0.15
CA GLU A 155 -13.08 4.28 -1.38
C GLU A 155 -11.88 3.37 -1.70
N TYR A 156 -11.18 2.88 -0.66
CA TYR A 156 -9.95 2.10 -0.81
C TYR A 156 -10.14 0.58 -0.76
N GLU A 157 -11.36 0.08 -0.68
CA GLU A 157 -11.63 -1.37 -0.69
C GLU A 157 -11.33 -1.97 -2.08
N ALA A 158 -10.21 -2.70 -2.17
CA ALA A 158 -9.68 -3.21 -3.43
C ALA A 158 -10.10 -4.65 -3.76
N VAL A 159 -10.54 -5.43 -2.77
CA VAL A 159 -10.84 -6.86 -2.95
C VAL A 159 -12.33 -7.07 -3.26
N HIS A 160 -13.21 -6.45 -2.47
CA HIS A 160 -14.66 -6.59 -2.61
C HIS A 160 -15.36 -5.23 -2.56
N PRO A 161 -15.54 -4.56 -3.71
CA PRO A 161 -16.08 -3.21 -3.77
C PRO A 161 -17.35 -3.03 -2.93
N ILE A 162 -17.36 -2.00 -2.09
CA ILE A 162 -18.51 -1.64 -1.26
C ILE A 162 -19.52 -0.90 -2.14
N ARG A 163 -20.73 -1.45 -2.26
CA ARG A 163 -21.72 -0.94 -3.21
C ARG A 163 -22.67 0.09 -2.60
N THR A 164 -22.91 0.02 -1.30
CA THR A 164 -23.92 0.84 -0.59
C THR A 164 -23.48 1.16 0.84
N TRP A 165 -24.03 2.23 1.42
CA TRP A 165 -23.82 2.54 2.85
C TRP A 165 -24.33 1.46 3.79
N THR A 166 -25.38 0.74 3.39
CA THR A 166 -25.89 -0.43 4.12
C THR A 166 -24.87 -1.56 4.14
N ASP A 167 -24.20 -1.85 3.02
CA ASP A 167 -23.11 -2.83 2.95
C ASP A 167 -21.95 -2.44 3.89
N LEU A 168 -21.52 -1.18 3.84
CA LEU A 168 -20.47 -0.68 4.74
C LEU A 168 -20.87 -0.82 6.22
N LYS A 169 -22.09 -0.41 6.58
CA LYS A 169 -22.60 -0.52 7.96
C LYS A 169 -22.57 -1.96 8.44
N GLN A 170 -22.90 -2.91 7.57
CA GLN A 170 -22.89 -4.32 7.91
C GLN A 170 -21.47 -4.86 8.06
N ARG A 171 -20.52 -4.44 7.21
CA ARG A 171 -19.09 -4.77 7.34
C ARG A 171 -18.42 -4.19 8.59
N LEU A 172 -19.01 -3.17 9.19
CA LEU A 172 -18.56 -2.55 10.45
C LEU A 172 -19.42 -2.95 11.66
N GLY A 173 -20.37 -3.88 11.46
CA GLY A 173 -21.35 -4.30 12.45
C GLY A 173 -20.97 -5.57 13.24
N PRO A 174 -21.97 -6.20 13.89
CA PRO A 174 -21.78 -7.45 14.63
C PRO A 174 -21.19 -8.56 13.76
N TYR A 175 -20.39 -9.43 14.35
CA TYR A 175 -19.63 -10.50 13.70
C TYR A 175 -18.65 -10.01 12.62
N ARG A 176 -18.36 -8.71 12.57
CA ARG A 176 -17.39 -8.12 11.66
C ARG A 176 -16.43 -7.23 12.45
N ARG A 177 -15.17 -7.25 12.06
CA ARG A 177 -14.16 -6.32 12.57
C ARG A 177 -13.43 -5.71 11.38
N CYS A 178 -13.26 -4.41 11.43
CA CYS A 178 -12.41 -3.69 10.49
C CYS A 178 -11.26 -3.09 11.29
N PHE A 179 -10.03 -3.36 10.87
CA PHE A 179 -8.84 -2.71 11.44
C PHE A 179 -8.19 -1.84 10.38
N ALA A 180 -7.77 -0.65 10.77
CA ALA A 180 -7.01 0.25 9.92
C ALA A 180 -5.65 0.53 10.56
N TYR A 181 -4.60 0.42 9.75
CA TYR A 181 -3.27 0.90 10.11
C TYR A 181 -3.12 2.35 9.71
N THR A 182 -2.83 3.21 10.66
CA THR A 182 -2.61 4.64 10.42
C THR A 182 -1.22 5.05 10.89
N HIS A 183 -0.70 6.12 10.30
CA HIS A 183 0.54 6.76 10.75
C HIS A 183 0.17 8.11 11.37
N HIS A 184 0.88 8.55 12.41
CA HIS A 184 0.52 9.79 13.12
C HIS A 184 0.54 11.04 12.22
N MET A 185 1.41 11.06 11.21
CA MET A 185 1.49 12.13 10.20
C MET A 185 0.47 12.00 9.06
N MET A 186 -0.32 10.91 9.06
CA MET A 186 -1.39 10.63 8.08
C MET A 186 -2.58 9.96 8.80
N PRO A 187 -3.19 10.63 9.80
CA PRO A 187 -4.17 10.01 10.68
C PRO A 187 -5.47 9.63 9.96
N ASN A 188 -5.82 10.36 8.90
CA ASN A 188 -7.06 10.18 8.13
C ASN A 188 -6.88 9.31 6.88
N ASP A 189 -5.65 8.94 6.54
CA ASP A 189 -5.35 8.10 5.37
C ASP A 189 -4.94 6.70 5.86
N PRO A 190 -5.88 5.74 5.95
CA PRO A 190 -5.57 4.39 6.42
C PRO A 190 -4.63 3.73 5.43
N LEU A 191 -3.46 3.26 5.86
CA LEU A 191 -2.43 2.67 5.00
C LEU A 191 -2.76 1.24 4.59
N VAL A 192 -3.28 0.47 5.56
CA VAL A 192 -3.73 -0.92 5.36
C VAL A 192 -5.07 -1.08 6.05
N ILE A 193 -6.04 -1.63 5.32
CA ILE A 193 -7.38 -1.94 5.81
C ILE A 193 -7.53 -3.46 5.84
N LEU A 194 -8.01 -3.98 6.97
CA LEU A 194 -8.22 -5.40 7.21
C LEU A 194 -9.69 -5.62 7.58
N HIS A 195 -10.43 -6.30 6.72
CA HIS A 195 -11.78 -6.76 7.04
C HIS A 195 -11.75 -8.22 7.52
N VAL A 196 -12.38 -8.44 8.67
CA VAL A 196 -12.42 -9.74 9.36
C VAL A 196 -13.86 -10.15 9.62
N ALA A 197 -14.19 -11.39 9.30
CA ALA A 197 -15.44 -12.03 9.67
C ALA A 197 -15.23 -12.96 10.87
N LEU A 198 -16.05 -12.81 11.90
CA LEU A 198 -16.11 -13.71 13.05
C LEU A 198 -17.13 -14.81 12.77
N MET A 199 -16.71 -16.07 12.85
CA MET A 199 -17.50 -17.24 12.48
C MET A 199 -17.25 -18.41 13.45
N ASP A 200 -18.03 -19.47 13.30
CA ASP A 200 -17.92 -20.72 14.04
C ASP A 200 -16.79 -21.63 13.47
N ASP A 201 -16.64 -21.63 12.15
CA ASP A 201 -15.57 -22.34 11.45
C ASP A 201 -14.95 -21.54 10.29
N ILE A 202 -13.92 -22.08 9.65
CA ILE A 202 -13.26 -21.49 8.49
C ILE A 202 -14.20 -21.56 7.29
N SER A 203 -14.45 -20.40 6.67
CA SER A 203 -15.26 -20.26 5.46
C SER A 203 -14.43 -20.56 4.22
N ASP A 204 -15.06 -21.26 3.28
CA ASP A 204 -14.55 -21.58 1.94
C ASP A 204 -15.07 -20.59 0.87
N SER A 205 -16.19 -19.92 1.15
CA SER A 205 -16.89 -19.04 0.21
C SER A 205 -17.03 -17.62 0.72
N ILE A 206 -16.68 -16.65 -0.13
CA ILE A 206 -16.91 -15.22 0.17
C ILE A 206 -18.40 -14.89 0.17
N GLN A 207 -19.19 -15.60 -0.64
CA GLN A 207 -20.64 -15.43 -0.72
C GLN A 207 -21.28 -15.76 0.62
N THR A 208 -20.80 -16.75 1.38
CA THR A 208 -21.29 -17.02 2.74
C THR A 208 -21.04 -15.84 3.68
N ILE A 209 -19.86 -15.22 3.60
CA ILE A 209 -19.51 -14.04 4.41
C ILE A 209 -20.37 -12.84 4.00
N LEU A 210 -20.59 -12.60 2.71
CA LEU A 210 -21.37 -11.46 2.20
C LEU A 210 -22.90 -11.68 2.23
N LYS A 211 -23.40 -12.93 2.25
CA LYS A 211 -24.85 -13.23 2.32
C LYS A 211 -25.40 -13.28 3.74
N ARG A 212 -24.57 -13.63 4.75
CA ARG A 212 -24.92 -13.51 6.18
C ARG A 212 -25.30 -12.07 6.58
N VAL A 213 -25.04 -11.14 5.67
CA VAL A 213 -25.27 -9.70 5.74
C VAL A 213 -26.59 -9.29 5.05
N SER A 214 -27.23 -10.13 4.24
CA SER A 214 -28.49 -9.78 3.54
C SER A 214 -29.72 -9.87 4.46
N PRO A 215 -30.66 -8.90 4.39
CA PRO A 215 -31.77 -8.73 5.32
C PRO A 215 -32.98 -9.63 4.99
N THR A 216 -32.78 -10.95 4.90
CA THR A 216 -33.88 -11.91 4.63
C THR A 216 -34.23 -12.79 5.83
N SER A 217 -33.68 -12.52 7.02
CA SER A 217 -34.21 -13.12 8.25
C SER A 217 -34.83 -12.05 9.13
N ASN A 218 -36.12 -12.22 9.42
CA ASN A 218 -36.97 -11.39 10.27
C ASN A 218 -36.52 -11.41 11.75
N LYS A 219 -35.25 -11.10 12.03
CA LYS A 219 -34.62 -11.06 13.36
C LYS A 219 -33.88 -9.74 13.59
N SER A 220 -34.50 -8.64 13.21
CA SER A 220 -33.88 -7.31 13.18
C SER A 220 -33.53 -6.71 14.57
N GLU A 221 -33.95 -7.34 15.68
CA GLU A 221 -33.66 -6.85 17.04
C GLU A 221 -32.67 -7.74 17.82
N GLU A 222 -32.60 -9.04 17.55
CA GLU A 222 -31.70 -9.98 18.25
C GLU A 222 -30.24 -9.94 17.75
N ILE A 223 -29.97 -9.37 16.58
CA ILE A 223 -28.63 -9.38 15.94
C ILE A 223 -27.66 -8.34 16.57
N GLN A 224 -28.14 -7.45 17.45
CA GLN A 224 -27.27 -6.41 18.02
C GLN A 224 -26.22 -6.95 18.99
N LYS A 225 -26.47 -8.12 19.61
CA LYS A 225 -25.54 -8.72 20.56
C LYS A 225 -24.89 -9.96 19.94
N GLU A 226 -23.57 -9.95 19.91
CA GLU A 226 -22.79 -11.09 19.42
C GLU A 226 -22.93 -12.26 20.40
N ASN A 227 -23.21 -13.44 19.87
CA ASN A 227 -23.16 -14.66 20.64
C ASN A 227 -21.74 -15.22 20.59
N GLU A 228 -21.04 -15.10 21.71
CA GLU A 228 -19.67 -15.56 21.94
C GLU A 228 -19.49 -17.06 21.59
N SER A 229 -20.53 -17.89 21.74
CA SER A 229 -20.48 -19.31 21.40
C SER A 229 -20.38 -19.58 19.90
N LEU A 230 -20.70 -18.60 19.05
CA LEU A 230 -20.63 -18.69 17.59
C LEU A 230 -19.34 -18.07 17.04
N ILE A 231 -18.42 -17.65 17.91
CA ILE A 231 -17.17 -16.97 17.57
C ILE A 231 -16.01 -17.88 17.99
N ASN A 232 -15.49 -18.65 17.02
CA ASN A 232 -14.38 -19.57 17.21
C ASN A 232 -13.29 -19.40 16.13
N SER A 233 -13.67 -18.85 14.96
CA SER A 233 -12.77 -18.51 13.86
C SER A 233 -12.84 -17.01 13.51
N ALA A 234 -11.69 -16.48 13.10
CA ALA A 234 -11.56 -15.14 12.52
C ALA A 234 -10.97 -15.23 11.11
N ILE A 235 -11.73 -14.73 10.13
CA ILE A 235 -11.41 -14.86 8.71
C ILE A 235 -11.08 -13.51 8.12
N PHE A 236 -9.82 -13.32 7.71
CA PHE A 236 -9.35 -12.14 6.99
C PHE A 236 -9.76 -12.27 5.52
N TYR A 237 -10.89 -11.68 5.15
CA TYR A 237 -11.47 -11.83 3.81
C TYR A 237 -11.16 -10.65 2.87
N SER A 238 -10.67 -9.52 3.40
CA SER A 238 -10.10 -8.45 2.59
C SER A 238 -8.92 -7.80 3.31
N ILE A 239 -7.83 -7.60 2.57
CA ILE A 239 -6.63 -6.89 2.99
C ILE A 239 -6.29 -5.90 1.88
N SER A 240 -6.50 -4.61 2.11
CA SER A 240 -6.29 -3.56 1.10
C SER A 240 -5.14 -2.65 1.52
N SER A 241 -4.12 -2.54 0.66
CA SER A 241 -3.09 -1.50 0.76
C SER A 241 -3.53 -0.29 -0.05
N THR A 242 -3.65 0.87 0.59
CA THR A 242 -4.37 2.02 0.01
C THR A 242 -3.43 3.01 -0.69
N GLN A 243 -2.15 3.02 -0.28
CA GLN A 243 -1.18 4.02 -0.71
C GLN A 243 -0.24 3.44 -1.77
N ALA A 244 -0.49 3.73 -3.05
CA ALA A 244 0.38 3.30 -4.15
C ALA A 244 1.83 3.77 -3.98
N GLY A 245 2.03 4.93 -3.36
CA GLY A 245 3.33 5.48 -3.02
C GLY A 245 4.09 4.71 -1.95
N LEU A 246 3.47 3.74 -1.28
CA LEU A 246 4.13 2.82 -0.34
C LEU A 246 4.36 1.43 -0.96
N LYS A 247 4.12 1.24 -2.26
CA LYS A 247 4.37 -0.05 -2.94
C LYS A 247 5.82 -0.50 -2.74
N GLY A 248 6.01 -1.76 -2.34
CA GLY A 248 7.33 -2.34 -2.07
C GLY A 248 7.93 -1.98 -0.70
N ILE A 249 7.23 -1.22 0.13
CA ILE A 249 7.60 -1.00 1.52
C ILE A 249 6.90 -2.07 2.36
N GLU A 250 7.70 -2.89 3.05
CA GLU A 250 7.16 -3.90 3.95
C GLU A 250 6.59 -3.21 5.20
N LEU A 251 5.27 -2.98 5.19
CA LEU A 251 4.54 -2.54 6.39
C LEU A 251 4.44 -3.67 7.44
N GLY A 252 4.97 -4.85 7.11
CA GLY A 252 5.38 -5.92 8.02
C GLY A 252 4.47 -7.14 8.01
N ASN A 253 5.06 -8.34 8.06
CA ASN A 253 4.38 -9.59 8.46
C ASN A 253 3.70 -9.52 9.84
N SER A 254 3.97 -8.47 10.61
CA SER A 254 3.42 -8.23 11.95
C SER A 254 2.02 -7.61 11.95
N LEU A 255 1.52 -7.11 10.81
CA LEU A 255 0.22 -6.44 10.75
C LEU A 255 -0.91 -7.40 11.18
N ILE A 256 -0.97 -8.57 10.55
CA ILE A 256 -1.96 -9.59 10.87
C ILE A 256 -1.76 -10.06 12.31
N LYS A 257 -0.52 -10.27 12.76
CA LYS A 257 -0.21 -10.72 14.13
C LYS A 257 -0.73 -9.76 15.21
N ARG A 258 -0.64 -8.45 15.00
CA ARG A 258 -1.19 -7.45 15.95
C ARG A 258 -2.71 -7.48 15.96
N CYS A 259 -3.36 -7.58 14.80
CA CYS A 259 -4.82 -7.71 14.72
C CYS A 259 -5.30 -9.01 15.38
N VAL A 260 -4.61 -10.13 15.15
CA VAL A 260 -4.87 -11.41 15.82
C VAL A 260 -4.79 -11.26 17.34
N ARG A 261 -3.75 -10.61 17.87
CA ARG A 261 -3.64 -10.35 19.32
C ARG A 261 -4.79 -9.49 19.84
N GLN A 262 -5.19 -8.46 19.11
CA GLN A 262 -6.32 -7.61 19.51
C GLN A 262 -7.64 -8.39 19.51
N LEU A 263 -7.84 -9.27 18.52
CA LEU A 263 -8.99 -10.17 18.47
C LEU A 263 -8.98 -11.19 19.62
N GLN A 264 -7.82 -11.74 19.98
CA GLN A 264 -7.69 -12.68 21.11
C GLN A 264 -7.92 -12.01 22.47
N VAL A 265 -7.57 -10.73 22.61
CA VAL A 265 -7.91 -9.96 23.81
C VAL A 265 -9.42 -9.71 23.89
N GLU A 266 -10.06 -9.43 22.75
CA GLU A 266 -11.51 -9.20 22.68
C GLU A 266 -12.32 -10.49 22.86
N HIS A 267 -11.89 -11.59 22.24
CA HIS A 267 -12.56 -12.89 22.21
C HIS A 267 -11.55 -14.01 22.56
N PRO A 268 -11.34 -14.32 23.85
CA PRO A 268 -10.32 -15.28 24.28
C PRO A 268 -10.51 -16.72 23.76
N GLN A 269 -11.73 -17.13 23.38
CA GLN A 269 -11.95 -18.46 22.79
C GLN A 269 -11.57 -18.58 21.30
N LEU A 270 -11.19 -17.49 20.63
CA LEU A 270 -10.78 -17.55 19.22
C LEU A 270 -9.56 -18.46 19.05
N ALA A 271 -9.78 -19.62 18.41
CA ALA A 271 -8.74 -20.62 18.19
C ALA A 271 -8.23 -20.64 16.74
N LYS A 272 -9.11 -20.32 15.78
CA LYS A 272 -8.82 -20.44 14.35
C LYS A 272 -8.65 -19.07 13.69
N PHE A 273 -7.55 -18.88 12.97
CA PHE A 273 -7.30 -17.68 12.16
C PHE A 273 -6.96 -18.12 10.75
N SER A 274 -7.68 -17.59 9.76
CA SER A 274 -7.46 -17.91 8.34
C SER A 274 -7.66 -16.68 7.49
N SER A 275 -7.07 -16.65 6.29
CA SER A 275 -7.46 -15.69 5.26
C SER A 275 -8.32 -16.37 4.22
N LEU A 276 -9.26 -15.62 3.65
CA LEU A 276 -9.97 -16.00 2.43
C LEU A 276 -9.49 -15.07 1.32
N SER A 277 -8.32 -15.39 0.78
CA SER A 277 -7.58 -14.50 -0.12
C SER A 277 -7.91 -14.77 -1.58
N PRO A 278 -8.01 -13.73 -2.43
CA PRO A 278 -8.06 -13.93 -3.87
C PRO A 278 -6.71 -14.45 -4.40
N ILE A 279 -6.75 -15.10 -5.56
CA ILE A 279 -5.54 -15.48 -6.31
C ILE A 279 -5.52 -14.63 -7.60
N PRO A 280 -5.17 -13.33 -7.51
CA PRO A 280 -5.11 -12.47 -8.69
C PRO A 280 -4.09 -13.03 -9.69
N ASP A 281 -4.27 -12.68 -10.96
CA ASP A 281 -3.42 -13.12 -12.09
C ASP A 281 -3.38 -14.63 -12.37
N PHE A 282 -3.98 -15.50 -11.54
CA PHE A 282 -4.03 -16.94 -11.81
C PHE A 282 -4.63 -17.26 -13.19
N ARG A 283 -5.74 -16.58 -13.54
CA ARG A 283 -6.34 -16.72 -14.86
C ARG A 283 -5.40 -16.27 -15.97
N LYS A 284 -4.69 -15.15 -15.78
CA LYS A 284 -3.74 -14.63 -16.77
C LYS A 284 -2.60 -15.62 -16.99
N TRP A 285 -2.00 -16.10 -15.90
CA TRP A 285 -0.97 -17.14 -15.90
C TRP A 285 -1.48 -18.41 -16.61
N LEU A 286 -2.67 -18.89 -16.27
CA LEU A 286 -3.24 -20.10 -16.88
C LEU A 286 -3.41 -19.94 -18.39
N MET A 287 -3.87 -18.77 -18.86
CA MET A 287 -4.02 -18.51 -20.30
C MET A 287 -2.66 -18.41 -21.01
N GLU A 288 -1.65 -17.80 -20.39
CA GLU A 288 -0.28 -17.77 -20.94
C GLU A 288 0.30 -19.19 -21.06
N GLU A 289 0.10 -20.01 -20.03
CA GLU A 289 0.53 -21.41 -19.98
C GLU A 289 -0.16 -22.28 -21.04
N LEU A 290 -1.48 -22.09 -21.23
CA LEU A 290 -2.26 -22.79 -22.26
C LEU A 290 -1.81 -22.42 -23.67
N ASN A 291 -1.45 -21.16 -23.91
CA ASN A 291 -0.97 -20.65 -25.19
C ASN A 291 0.51 -21.00 -25.46
N SER A 292 1.30 -21.23 -24.41
CA SER A 292 2.70 -21.62 -24.56
C SER A 292 2.82 -23.12 -24.91
N SER A 293 3.47 -23.43 -26.03
CA SER A 293 3.70 -24.81 -26.48
C SER A 293 4.86 -25.51 -25.75
N SER A 294 5.54 -24.80 -24.86
CA SER A 294 6.89 -25.12 -24.38
C SER A 294 6.96 -25.63 -22.93
N THR A 295 5.84 -25.69 -22.22
CA THR A 295 5.83 -25.99 -20.78
C THR A 295 5.26 -27.37 -20.47
N SER A 296 5.95 -28.10 -19.60
CA SER A 296 5.62 -29.47 -19.18
C SER A 296 4.63 -29.56 -18.02
N LEU A 297 4.14 -28.42 -17.52
CA LEU A 297 3.26 -28.36 -16.33
C LEU A 297 1.85 -28.86 -16.61
N ILE A 298 1.34 -28.66 -17.83
CA ILE A 298 0.01 -29.11 -18.26
C ILE A 298 0.19 -30.19 -19.32
N SER A 299 -0.34 -31.39 -19.04
CA SER A 299 -0.35 -32.49 -20.01
C SER A 299 -1.13 -32.10 -21.27
N SER A 300 -0.84 -32.75 -22.40
CA SER A 300 -1.56 -32.50 -23.67
C SER A 300 -3.06 -32.77 -23.54
N GLU A 301 -3.44 -33.82 -22.81
CA GLU A 301 -4.83 -34.20 -22.55
C GLU A 301 -5.54 -33.15 -21.69
N THR A 302 -4.92 -32.73 -20.57
CA THR A 302 -5.45 -31.67 -19.70
C THR A 302 -5.57 -30.34 -20.43
N ARG A 303 -4.60 -29.99 -21.30
CA ARG A 303 -4.62 -28.76 -22.10
C ARG A 303 -5.79 -28.76 -23.10
N SER A 304 -6.02 -29.89 -23.77
CA SER A 304 -7.16 -30.05 -24.69
C SER A 304 -8.49 -29.91 -23.95
N TRP A 305 -8.62 -30.58 -22.80
CA TRP A 305 -9.82 -30.49 -21.96
C TRP A 305 -10.06 -29.07 -21.45
N LEU A 306 -9.04 -28.37 -20.91
CA LEU A 306 -9.16 -27.00 -20.42
C LEU A 306 -9.58 -26.03 -21.53
N ASN A 307 -9.02 -26.15 -22.73
CA ASN A 307 -9.39 -25.30 -23.86
C ASN A 307 -10.85 -25.52 -24.28
N SER A 308 -11.34 -26.76 -24.24
CA SER A 308 -12.74 -27.08 -24.51
C SER A 308 -13.68 -26.61 -23.40
N PHE A 309 -13.30 -26.81 -22.14
CA PHE A 309 -14.10 -26.43 -20.98
C PHE A 309 -14.25 -24.91 -20.88
N LEU A 310 -13.16 -24.15 -21.00
CA LEU A 310 -13.18 -22.69 -20.89
C LEU A 310 -13.95 -22.00 -22.03
N THR A 311 -14.11 -22.67 -23.18
CA THR A 311 -14.90 -22.15 -24.31
C THR A 311 -16.38 -22.55 -24.25
N SER A 312 -16.71 -23.68 -23.65
CA SER A 312 -18.08 -24.22 -23.60
C SER A 312 -18.84 -23.87 -22.32
N ALA A 313 -18.16 -23.82 -21.18
CA ALA A 313 -18.79 -23.71 -19.87
C ALA A 313 -18.60 -22.29 -19.32
N THR A 314 -19.52 -21.38 -19.63
CA THR A 314 -19.52 -20.01 -19.06
C THR A 314 -20.25 -19.93 -17.70
N THR A 315 -21.07 -20.93 -17.38
CA THR A 315 -21.93 -20.96 -16.19
C THR A 315 -21.70 -22.18 -15.28
N TRP A 316 -20.59 -22.90 -15.43
CA TRP A 316 -20.28 -24.09 -14.62
C TRP A 316 -20.36 -23.89 -13.09
N HIS A 317 -20.20 -22.65 -12.62
CA HIS A 317 -20.29 -22.27 -11.21
C HIS A 317 -21.74 -22.08 -10.71
N LEU A 318 -22.72 -22.20 -11.60
CA LEU A 318 -24.16 -22.17 -11.32
C LEU A 318 -24.80 -23.55 -11.40
N ASP A 319 -24.12 -24.51 -12.04
CA ASP A 319 -24.54 -25.90 -12.04
C ASP A 319 -24.22 -26.46 -10.65
N GLU A 320 -25.25 -26.58 -9.81
CA GLU A 320 -25.16 -27.26 -8.52
C GLU A 320 -24.76 -28.73 -8.75
N GLU A 321 -23.64 -29.17 -8.17
CA GLU A 321 -23.38 -30.59 -7.93
C GLU A 321 -24.27 -31.12 -6.81
#